data_AF-A0A5M4AHS8-F1
#
_entry.id   AF-A0A5M4AHS8-F1
#
_cell.length_a   1.000
_cell.length_b   1.000
_cell.length_c   1.000
_cell.angle_alpha   90.00
_cell.angle_beta   90.00
_cell.angle_gamma   90.00
#
_symmetry.space_group_name_H-M   'P 1'
#
loop_
_entity.id
_entity.type
_entity.pdbx_description
1 polymer ?
#
loop_
_entity_poly.entity_id
_entity_poly.type
_entity_poly.pdbx_seq_one_letter_code
_entity_poly.pdbx_strand_id
1 'polypeptide(L)'
;MYTPGNILYFKPFVFPNGHAPKNKYFIVLQTIGDNILIASLPTSQDHIPRMVSKKHGCIDEPHYQVNCYCFQPRQIITKNDFAFPVETFVYGYQVDQFDKTNFDSMYVVDGVDYEIVGELLDHEYESLINCIKNSRAVSRKIRRWLGAEI
;
A
#
# COMPACT_ATOMS: atom_id res chain seq x y z
N MET A 1 -2.73 -4.27 -15.91
CA MET A 1 -1.69 -3.30 -15.54
C MET A 1 -1.60 -3.04 -14.03
N TYR A 2 -2.65 -3.27 -13.24
CA TYR A 2 -2.56 -3.21 -11.77
C TYR A 2 -2.96 -4.55 -11.17
N THR A 3 -2.01 -5.48 -11.10
CA THR A 3 -2.25 -6.79 -10.50
C THR A 3 -2.13 -6.67 -8.98
N PRO A 4 -3.04 -7.24 -8.18
CA PRO A 4 -2.89 -7.26 -6.73
C PRO A 4 -1.55 -7.85 -6.32
N GLY A 5 -0.89 -7.21 -5.35
CA GLY A 5 0.47 -7.55 -4.92
C GLY A 5 1.57 -6.78 -5.66
N ASN A 6 1.28 -6.10 -6.78
CA ASN A 6 2.28 -5.27 -7.45
C ASN A 6 2.68 -4.06 -6.61
N ILE A 7 3.99 -3.83 -6.54
CA ILE A 7 4.59 -2.58 -6.07
C ILE A 7 4.85 -1.70 -7.29
N LEU A 8 4.26 -0.51 -7.28
CA LEU A 8 4.40 0.51 -8.31
C LEU A 8 5.27 1.65 -7.76
N TYR A 9 6.15 2.20 -8.58
CA TYR A 9 6.91 3.40 -8.23
C TYR A 9 6.75 4.49 -9.27
N PHE A 10 6.09 5.58 -8.87
CA PHE A 10 5.78 6.72 -9.74
C PHE A 10 6.90 7.76 -9.67
N LYS A 11 7.28 8.33 -10.83
CA LYS A 11 8.38 9.29 -10.99
C LYS A 11 8.01 10.42 -11.98
N PRO A 12 7.27 11.47 -11.56
CA PRO A 12 6.73 11.73 -10.24
C PRO A 12 5.23 11.37 -10.12
N PHE A 13 4.75 11.15 -8.90
CA PHE A 13 3.32 11.10 -8.61
C PHE A 13 2.75 12.52 -8.46
N VAL A 14 1.69 12.83 -9.21
CA VAL A 14 0.93 14.08 -9.12
C VAL A 14 -0.20 13.91 -8.12
N PHE A 15 -0.20 14.70 -7.05
CA PHE A 15 -1.22 14.60 -6.02
C PHE A 15 -2.53 15.28 -6.45
N PRO A 16 -3.71 14.65 -6.24
CA PRO A 16 -5.00 15.25 -6.58
C PRO A 16 -5.29 16.58 -5.87
N ASN A 17 -4.68 16.79 -4.71
CA ASN A 17 -4.84 17.98 -3.88
C ASN A 17 -3.91 19.15 -4.29
N GLY A 18 -3.23 19.04 -5.43
CA GLY A 18 -2.37 20.11 -5.97
C GLY A 18 -1.04 20.28 -5.26
N HIS A 19 -0.65 19.37 -4.36
CA HIS A 19 0.69 19.37 -3.80
C HIS A 19 1.75 19.07 -4.88
N ALA A 20 2.95 19.60 -4.67
CA ALA A 20 4.07 19.40 -5.58
C ALA A 20 4.32 17.91 -5.88
N PRO A 21 4.51 17.52 -7.15
CA PRO A 21 4.74 16.13 -7.51
C PRO A 21 5.95 15.53 -6.79
N LYS A 22 5.86 14.26 -6.39
CA LYS A 22 6.94 13.54 -5.69
C LYS A 22 7.00 12.09 -6.13
N ASN A 23 8.20 11.52 -6.12
CA ASN A 23 8.32 10.09 -6.34
C ASN A 23 7.66 9.33 -5.20
N LYS A 24 6.88 8.29 -5.51
CA LYS A 24 6.08 7.60 -4.50
C LYS A 24 5.84 6.14 -4.87
N TYR A 25 5.97 5.27 -3.87
CA TYR A 25 5.60 3.88 -4.02
C TYR A 25 4.11 3.67 -3.68
N PHE A 26 3.49 2.73 -4.38
CA PHE A 26 2.15 2.24 -4.10
C PHE A 26 2.14 0.72 -4.14
N ILE A 27 1.25 0.11 -3.37
CA ILE A 27 0.96 -1.31 -3.46
C ILE A 27 -0.48 -1.50 -3.91
N VAL A 28 -0.70 -2.29 -4.95
CA VAL A 28 -2.05 -2.67 -5.40
C VAL A 28 -2.59 -3.72 -4.43
N LEU A 29 -3.64 -3.37 -3.69
CA LEU A 29 -4.26 -4.28 -2.72
C LEU A 29 -5.38 -5.12 -3.33
N GLN A 30 -6.15 -4.55 -4.26
CA GLN A 30 -7.25 -5.27 -4.91
C GLN A 30 -7.70 -4.52 -6.18
N THR A 31 -8.29 -5.24 -7.13
CA THR A 31 -9.05 -4.65 -8.26
C THR A 31 -10.50 -5.07 -8.21
N ILE A 32 -11.44 -4.13 -8.37
CA ILE A 32 -12.89 -4.36 -8.26
C ILE A 32 -13.60 -3.65 -9.42
N GLY A 33 -13.94 -4.41 -10.47
CA GLY A 33 -14.42 -3.83 -11.73
C GLY A 33 -13.38 -2.84 -12.29
N ASP A 34 -13.82 -1.61 -12.52
CA ASP A 34 -12.97 -0.51 -12.99
C ASP A 34 -12.29 0.28 -11.86
N ASN A 35 -12.31 -0.22 -10.63
CA ASN A 35 -11.64 0.41 -9.49
C ASN A 35 -10.38 -0.36 -9.08
N ILE A 36 -9.39 0.39 -8.62
CA ILE A 36 -8.17 -0.13 -8.03
C ILE A 36 -8.11 0.37 -6.59
N LEU A 37 -7.86 -0.55 -5.67
CA LEU A 37 -7.58 -0.26 -4.29
C LEU A 37 -6.06 -0.28 -4.11
N ILE A 38 -5.48 0.86 -3.71
CA ILE A 38 -4.03 0.99 -3.55
C ILE A 38 -3.68 1.56 -2.18
N ALA A 39 -2.56 1.13 -1.63
CA ALA A 39 -1.95 1.73 -0.46
C ALA A 39 -0.83 2.67 -0.90
N SER A 40 -0.89 3.93 -0.45
CA SER A 40 0.20 4.87 -0.62
C SER A 40 1.28 4.57 0.42
N LEU A 41 2.55 4.44 0.01
CA LEU A 41 3.66 4.25 0.95
C LEU A 41 4.31 5.61 1.26
N PRO A 42 4.31 6.06 2.53
CA PRO A 42 5.09 7.22 2.92
C PRO A 42 6.56 6.79 2.97
N THR A 43 7.42 7.48 2.23
CA THR A 43 8.84 7.11 2.11
C THR A 43 9.65 7.37 3.38
N SER A 44 9.09 8.00 4.42
CA SER A 44 9.87 8.38 5.62
C SER A 44 9.06 8.83 6.85
N GLN A 45 7.72 8.75 6.85
CA GLN A 45 6.92 9.23 8.00
C GLN A 45 6.44 8.07 8.86
N ASP A 46 6.92 8.07 10.09
CA ASP A 46 6.49 7.17 11.15
C ASP A 46 5.39 7.83 11.98
N HIS A 47 4.17 7.29 11.87
CA HIS A 47 3.00 7.70 12.62
C HIS A 47 2.67 6.71 13.74
N ILE A 48 3.54 5.73 13.99
CA ILE A 48 3.33 4.73 15.03
C ILE A 48 3.75 5.32 16.38
N PRO A 49 2.89 5.26 17.42
CA PRO A 49 3.24 5.71 18.76
C PRO A 49 4.49 4.97 19.28
N ARG A 50 5.38 5.69 19.97
CA ARG A 50 6.66 5.15 20.48
C ARG A 50 6.53 3.92 21.38
N MET A 51 5.37 3.72 22.00
CA MET A 51 5.06 2.58 22.87
C MET A 51 4.72 1.30 22.12
N VAL A 52 4.43 1.38 20.81
CA VAL A 52 4.10 0.23 19.98
C VAL A 52 5.39 -0.37 19.43
N SER A 53 5.60 -1.67 19.66
CA SER A 53 6.74 -2.39 19.12
C SER A 53 6.60 -2.55 17.61
N LYS A 54 7.57 -2.06 16.85
CA LYS A 54 7.63 -2.25 15.41
C LYS A 54 8.33 -3.56 15.08
N LYS A 55 7.63 -4.45 14.38
CA LYS A 55 8.18 -5.69 13.82
C LYS A 55 7.65 -5.82 12.40
N HIS A 56 8.37 -6.58 11.58
CA HIS A 56 7.85 -6.94 10.27
C HIS A 56 6.48 -7.61 10.42
N GLY A 57 5.53 -7.23 9.56
CA GLY A 57 4.18 -7.77 9.59
C GLY A 57 3.14 -6.79 10.11
N CYS A 58 2.02 -7.35 10.57
CA CYS A 58 0.87 -6.56 11.00
C CYS A 58 1.08 -5.89 12.36
N ILE A 59 0.71 -4.61 12.43
CA ILE A 59 0.62 -3.81 13.65
C ILE A 59 -0.82 -3.28 13.72
N ASP A 60 -1.65 -3.92 14.54
CA ASP A 60 -3.05 -3.52 14.75
C ASP A 60 -3.30 -3.24 16.23
N GLU A 61 -3.35 -1.96 16.57
CA GLU A 61 -3.50 -1.46 17.94
C GLU A 61 -4.76 -0.58 18.01
N PRO A 62 -5.96 -1.19 18.06
CA PRO A 62 -7.23 -0.47 17.99
C PRO A 62 -7.43 0.50 19.15
N HIS A 63 -6.82 0.26 20.32
CA HIS A 63 -6.81 1.18 21.45
C HIS A 63 -6.18 2.54 21.11
N TYR A 64 -5.19 2.54 20.21
CA TYR A 64 -4.52 3.74 19.72
C TYR A 64 -4.99 4.18 18.33
N GLN A 65 -6.02 3.52 17.78
CA GLN A 65 -6.50 3.72 16.40
C GLN A 65 -5.40 3.54 15.34
N VAL A 66 -4.41 2.69 15.62
CA VAL A 66 -3.30 2.42 14.72
C VAL A 66 -3.54 1.11 14.01
N ASN A 67 -3.50 1.15 12.68
CA ASN A 67 -3.38 -0.04 11.85
C ASN A 67 -2.36 0.23 10.74
N CYS A 68 -1.32 -0.59 10.70
CA CYS A 68 -0.39 -0.60 9.59
C CYS A 68 0.27 -1.97 9.42
N TYR A 69 0.80 -2.18 8.23
CA TYR A 69 1.69 -3.30 7.94
C TYR A 69 3.11 -2.76 7.78
N CYS A 70 4.06 -3.32 8.51
CA CYS A 70 5.45 -2.89 8.53
C CYS A 70 6.33 -3.81 7.68
N PHE A 71 7.02 -3.23 6.71
CA PHE A 71 8.11 -3.88 6.00
C PHE A 71 9.44 -3.48 6.66
N GLN A 72 10.12 -4.46 7.24
CA GLN A 72 11.46 -4.25 7.77
C GLN A 72 12.47 -3.93 6.65
N PRO A 73 13.46 -3.06 6.93
CA PRO A 73 14.48 -2.73 5.95
C PRO A 73 15.22 -3.97 5.46
N ARG A 74 15.48 -4.03 4.15
CA ARG A 74 16.33 -5.04 3.48
C ARG A 74 15.81 -6.48 3.56
N GLN A 75 14.59 -6.69 4.03
CA GLN A 75 13.93 -7.98 3.92
C GLN A 75 13.34 -8.13 2.52
N ILE A 76 13.66 -9.25 1.85
CA ILE A 76 13.08 -9.58 0.55
C ILE A 76 11.58 -9.82 0.73
N ILE A 77 10.79 -9.07 -0.03
CA ILE A 77 9.32 -9.09 0.06
C ILE A 77 8.64 -9.37 -1.28
N THR A 78 9.41 -9.50 -2.36
CA THR A 78 8.90 -9.70 -3.72
C THR A 78 9.51 -10.92 -4.39
N LYS A 79 8.86 -11.39 -5.45
CA LYS A 79 9.27 -12.53 -6.28
C LYS A 79 10.57 -12.28 -7.07
N ASN A 80 11.03 -11.03 -7.16
CA ASN A 80 12.25 -10.61 -7.84
C ASN A 80 13.29 -10.02 -6.87
N ASP A 81 13.27 -10.45 -5.61
CA ASP A 81 14.25 -10.09 -4.58
C ASP A 81 14.32 -8.61 -4.20
N PHE A 82 13.33 -7.81 -4.59
CA PHE A 82 13.21 -6.42 -4.12
C PHE A 82 12.89 -6.39 -2.61
N ALA A 83 13.56 -5.45 -1.95
CA ALA A 83 13.42 -5.10 -0.54
C ALA A 83 13.45 -3.58 -0.37
N PHE A 84 12.64 -3.04 0.54
CA PHE A 84 12.73 -1.60 0.85
C PHE A 84 14.06 -1.28 1.55
N PRO A 85 14.74 -0.17 1.20
CA PRO A 85 16.01 0.19 1.81
C PRO A 85 15.87 0.70 3.25
N VAL A 86 14.66 1.13 3.62
CA VAL A 86 14.30 1.70 4.92
C VAL A 86 12.99 1.08 5.42
N GLU A 87 12.72 1.28 6.70
CA GLU A 87 11.47 0.84 7.32
C GLU A 87 10.30 1.53 6.61
N THR A 88 9.36 0.73 6.11
CA THR A 88 8.28 1.19 5.23
C THR A 88 6.96 0.66 5.73
N PHE A 89 5.93 1.51 5.73
CA PHE A 89 4.63 1.19 6.32
C PHE A 89 3.51 1.33 5.30
N VAL A 90 2.59 0.37 5.28
CA VAL A 90 1.26 0.53 4.70
C VAL A 90 0.32 0.90 5.83
N TYR A 91 -0.14 2.14 5.87
CA TYR A 91 -1.14 2.56 6.85
C TYR A 91 -2.54 2.28 6.33
N GLY A 92 -3.38 1.64 7.14
CA GLY A 92 -4.75 1.32 6.76
C GLY A 92 -5.61 2.55 6.45
N TYR A 93 -5.29 3.72 7.03
CA TYR A 93 -5.94 4.99 6.73
C TYR A 93 -5.44 5.68 5.44
N GLN A 94 -4.34 5.21 4.85
CA GLN A 94 -3.78 5.69 3.57
C GLN A 94 -4.10 4.75 2.40
N VAL A 95 -5.10 3.87 2.60
CA VAL A 95 -5.64 3.04 1.54
C VAL A 95 -6.71 3.82 0.82
N ASP A 96 -6.47 4.07 -0.46
CA ASP A 96 -7.32 4.88 -1.31
C ASP A 96 -7.86 4.06 -2.48
N GLN A 97 -9.02 4.48 -2.96
CA GLN A 97 -9.65 3.98 -4.16
C GLN A 97 -9.34 4.93 -5.31
N PHE A 98 -8.91 4.38 -6.43
CA PHE A 98 -8.83 5.11 -7.69
C PHE A 98 -9.65 4.42 -8.77
N ASP A 99 -10.24 5.25 -9.64
CA ASP A 99 -10.80 4.79 -10.90
C ASP A 99 -9.64 4.43 -11.85
N LYS A 100 -9.72 3.25 -12.45
CA LYS A 100 -8.66 2.70 -13.30
C LYS A 100 -8.47 3.55 -14.55
N THR A 101 -9.55 4.03 -15.16
CA THR A 101 -9.49 4.93 -16.31
C THR A 101 -8.81 6.26 -15.99
N ASN A 102 -9.04 6.80 -14.79
CA ASN A 102 -8.32 7.99 -14.33
C ASN A 102 -6.83 7.69 -14.08
N PHE A 103 -6.50 6.54 -13.51
CA PHE A 103 -5.10 6.15 -13.32
C PHE A 103 -4.36 5.94 -14.65
N ASP A 104 -5.00 5.26 -15.60
CA ASP A 104 -4.46 4.98 -16.95
C ASP A 104 -4.33 6.25 -17.80
N SER A 105 -5.19 7.26 -17.59
CA SER A 105 -5.08 8.55 -18.28
C SER A 105 -4.06 9.52 -17.66
N MET A 106 -3.78 9.40 -16.37
CA MET A 106 -2.76 10.19 -15.68
C MET A 106 -1.35 9.60 -15.83
N TYR A 107 -1.24 8.27 -15.95
CA TYR A 107 0.03 7.55 -16.03
C TYR A 107 -0.04 6.53 -17.17
N VAL A 108 0.25 7.01 -18.39
CA VAL A 108 -0.07 6.33 -19.66
C VAL A 108 1.03 5.36 -20.06
N VAL A 109 2.28 5.62 -19.68
CA VAL A 109 3.45 4.89 -20.20
C VAL A 109 4.25 4.22 -19.08
N ASP A 110 4.21 2.89 -19.05
CA ASP A 110 5.08 2.05 -18.20
C ASP A 110 6.57 2.30 -18.54
N GLY A 111 7.40 2.45 -17.51
CA GLY A 111 8.82 2.82 -17.62
C GLY A 111 9.09 4.32 -17.80
N VAL A 112 8.06 5.15 -17.97
CA VAL A 112 8.18 6.62 -18.05
C VAL A 112 7.45 7.28 -16.89
N ASP A 113 6.18 6.95 -16.70
CA ASP A 113 5.32 7.56 -15.67
C ASP A 113 5.40 6.82 -14.34
N TYR A 114 5.58 5.50 -14.40
CA TYR A 114 5.81 4.62 -13.27
C TYR A 114 6.57 3.36 -13.70
N GLU A 115 7.13 2.64 -12.73
CA GLU A 115 7.71 1.32 -12.93
C GLU A 115 7.05 0.29 -12.02
N ILE A 116 6.82 -0.93 -12.53
CA ILE A 116 6.49 -2.09 -11.69
C ILE A 116 7.80 -2.58 -11.07
N VAL A 117 7.95 -2.36 -9.77
CA VAL A 117 9.15 -2.70 -9.01
C VAL A 117 9.25 -4.20 -8.80
N GLY A 118 8.12 -4.85 -8.56
CA GLY A 118 8.02 -6.27 -8.29
C GLY A 118 6.62 -6.65 -7.80
N GLU A 119 6.36 -7.94 -7.72
CA GLU A 119 5.15 -8.51 -7.13
C GLU A 119 5.51 -9.08 -5.75
N LEU A 120 4.71 -8.76 -4.73
CA LEU A 120 4.89 -9.31 -3.39
C LEU A 120 4.91 -10.84 -3.39
N LEU A 121 5.66 -11.44 -2.46
CA LEU A 121 5.57 -12.87 -2.17
C LEU A 121 4.14 -13.20 -1.71
N ASP A 122 3.65 -14.40 -2.03
CA ASP A 122 2.24 -14.73 -1.80
C ASP A 122 1.86 -14.62 -0.30
N HIS A 123 2.71 -15.14 0.60
CA HIS A 123 2.50 -15.03 2.05
C HIS A 123 2.56 -13.59 2.57
N GLU A 124 3.38 -12.76 1.93
CA GLU A 124 3.58 -11.35 2.29
C GLU A 124 2.35 -10.54 1.91
N TYR A 125 1.85 -10.76 0.69
CA TYR A 125 0.60 -10.19 0.21
C TYR A 125 -0.59 -10.64 1.08
N GLU A 126 -0.73 -11.93 1.38
CA GLU A 126 -1.79 -12.43 2.24
C GLU A 126 -1.75 -11.80 3.64
N SER A 127 -0.56 -11.67 4.22
CA SER A 127 -0.35 -11.06 5.54
C SER A 127 -0.73 -9.58 5.54
N LEU A 128 -0.35 -8.83 4.50
CA LEU A 128 -0.74 -7.44 4.30
C LEU A 128 -2.26 -7.28 4.20
N ILE A 129 -2.91 -8.07 3.34
CA ILE A 129 -4.36 -8.00 3.12
C ILE A 129 -5.10 -8.34 4.41
N ASN A 130 -4.71 -9.41 5.11
CA ASN A 130 -5.34 -9.79 6.38
C ASN A 130 -5.16 -8.72 7.45
N CYS A 131 -4.02 -8.04 7.50
CA CYS A 131 -3.77 -6.97 8.45
C CYS A 131 -4.76 -5.80 8.29
N ILE A 132 -4.99 -5.37 7.06
CA ILE A 132 -5.88 -4.23 6.75
C ILE A 132 -7.35 -4.65 6.85
N LYS A 133 -7.69 -5.82 6.28
CA LYS A 133 -9.06 -6.34 6.21
C LYS A 133 -9.69 -6.57 7.59
N ASN A 134 -8.91 -7.06 8.55
CA ASN A 134 -9.43 -7.48 9.85
C ASN A 134 -9.45 -6.36 10.89
N SER A 135 -8.66 -5.30 10.70
CA SER A 135 -8.54 -4.21 11.67
C SER A 135 -9.80 -3.37 11.80
N ARG A 136 -10.21 -3.08 13.04
CA ARG A 136 -11.34 -2.18 13.34
C ARG A 136 -11.01 -0.70 13.12
N ALA A 137 -9.73 -0.34 13.02
CA ALA A 137 -9.28 1.02 12.74
C ALA A 137 -9.44 1.38 11.25
N VAL A 138 -9.55 0.37 10.37
CA VAL A 138 -9.76 0.58 8.93
C VAL A 138 -11.24 0.74 8.62
N SER A 139 -11.56 1.64 7.69
CA SER A 139 -12.95 1.91 7.31
C SER A 139 -13.67 0.66 6.78
N ARG A 140 -14.96 0.53 7.11
CA ARG A 140 -15.77 -0.63 6.70
C ARG A 140 -15.80 -0.83 5.18
N LYS A 141 -15.79 0.26 4.40
CA LYS A 141 -15.78 0.21 2.93
C LYS A 141 -14.55 -0.53 2.42
N ILE A 142 -13.36 -0.12 2.87
CA ILE A 142 -12.08 -0.71 2.47
C ILE A 142 -12.01 -2.18 2.90
N ARG A 143 -12.43 -2.49 4.13
CA ARG A 143 -12.47 -3.88 4.62
C ARG A 143 -13.39 -4.78 3.79
N ARG A 144 -14.59 -4.32 3.40
CA ARG A 144 -15.52 -5.08 2.55
C ARG A 144 -14.94 -5.35 1.18
N TRP A 145 -14.24 -4.37 0.62
CA TRP A 145 -13.54 -4.49 -0.66
C TRP A 145 -12.40 -5.51 -0.62
N LEU A 146 -11.76 -5.66 0.54
CA LEU A 146 -10.80 -6.73 0.80
C LEU A 146 -11.44 -8.07 1.17
N GLY A 147 -12.78 -8.17 1.20
CA GLY A 147 -13.50 -9.41 1.48
C GLY A 147 -13.77 -9.70 2.96
N ALA A 148 -13.80 -8.68 3.83
CA ALA A 148 -14.22 -8.88 5.22
C ALA A 148 -15.72 -9.21 5.33
N GLU A 149 -16.08 -10.20 6.14
CA GLU A 149 -17.46 -10.53 6.51
C GLU A 149 -17.94 -9.60 7.64
N ILE A 150 -18.64 -8.49 7.29
CA ILE A 150 -19.04 -7.40 8.22
C ILE A 150 -20.31 -6.63 7.86
#